data_AF-A0A3M4MFT8-F1
#
_entry.id   AF-A0A3M4MFT8-F1
#
_cell.length_a   1.000
_cell.length_b   1.000
_cell.length_c   1.000
_cell.angle_alpha   90.00
_cell.angle_beta   90.00
_cell.angle_gamma   90.00
#
_symmetry.space_group_name_H-M   'P 1'
#
loop_
_entity.id
_entity.type
_entity.pdbx_description
1 polymer ?
#
loop_
_entity_poly.entity_id
_entity_poly.type
_entity_poly.pdbx_seq_one_letter_code
_entity_poly.pdbx_strand_id
1 'polypeptide(L)'
;MLLMLYLIAITAEAMTGALSAGRRGMDWFGVVLIACVTALGGGSVRDVLIGHYPLTWVKHPEYLILTSVAALVTIFIAPLMRHLRSLFLVLDALGLVAFTLIGCMTALEAGHGLVIASVCGVITGVFGGILRDIFCNDIPLIFPRELYASVSFLAAWCFLLCQYLQLPDEQAVLITLFGGLLLRLLAIRFRWEMPKFVYKDEP
;
A
#
# COMPACT_ATOMS: atom_id res chain seq x y z
N MET A 1 7.44 -11.28 -13.07
CA MET A 1 6.10 -10.91 -12.55
C MET A 1 6.16 -9.87 -11.43
N LEU A 2 6.94 -10.09 -10.36
CA LEU A 2 6.99 -9.19 -9.20
C LEU A 2 7.43 -7.76 -9.49
N LEU A 3 8.47 -7.57 -10.32
CA LEU A 3 8.89 -6.23 -10.74
C LEU A 3 7.75 -5.47 -11.44
N MET A 4 6.98 -6.13 -12.30
CA MET A 4 5.86 -5.51 -13.00
C MET A 4 4.76 -5.09 -12.02
N LEU A 5 4.41 -5.97 -11.07
CA LEU A 5 3.46 -5.64 -10.00
C LEU A 5 3.96 -4.46 -9.16
N TYR A 6 5.25 -4.44 -8.82
CA TYR A 6 5.85 -3.35 -8.08
C TYR A 6 5.77 -2.02 -8.83
N LEU A 7 6.17 -1.98 -10.11
CA LEU A 7 6.11 -0.78 -10.95
C LEU A 7 4.67 -0.24 -11.08
N ILE A 8 3.70 -1.14 -11.29
CA ILE A 8 2.28 -0.77 -11.35
C ILE A 8 1.82 -0.21 -10.00
N ALA A 9 2.17 -0.87 -8.89
CA ALA A 9 1.78 -0.47 -7.55
C ALA A 9 2.36 0.91 -7.16
N ILE A 10 3.66 1.14 -7.33
CA ILE A 10 4.27 2.44 -7.00
C ILE A 10 3.74 3.56 -7.90
N THR A 11 3.41 3.25 -9.16
CA THR A 11 2.80 4.24 -10.06
C THR A 11 1.40 4.60 -9.59
N ALA A 12 0.56 3.60 -9.32
CA ALA A 12 -0.79 3.80 -8.82
C ALA A 12 -0.81 4.59 -7.50
N GLU A 13 0.12 4.28 -6.59
CA GLU A 13 0.22 4.92 -5.27
C GLU A 13 0.82 6.32 -5.33
N ALA A 14 1.72 6.57 -6.28
CA ALA A 14 2.16 7.94 -6.56
C ALA A 14 0.99 8.80 -7.07
N MET A 15 0.15 8.24 -7.96
CA MET A 15 -1.04 8.93 -8.45
C MET A 15 -2.06 9.14 -7.32
N THR A 16 -2.23 8.17 -6.41
CA THR A 16 -3.14 8.32 -5.27
C THR A 16 -2.67 9.41 -4.29
N GLY A 17 -1.38 9.42 -3.97
CA GLY A 17 -0.73 10.44 -3.16
C GLY A 17 -0.84 11.83 -3.77
N ALA A 18 -0.58 11.95 -5.08
CA ALA A 18 -0.67 13.21 -5.81
C ALA A 18 -2.09 13.80 -5.77
N LEU A 19 -3.12 12.97 -5.94
CA LEU A 19 -4.51 13.41 -5.82
C LEU A 19 -4.86 13.87 -4.39
N SER A 20 -4.38 13.17 -3.37
CA SER A 20 -4.59 13.57 -1.97
C SER A 20 -3.93 14.92 -1.67
N ALA A 21 -2.69 15.13 -2.11
CA ALA A 21 -2.00 16.41 -2.00
C ALA A 21 -2.71 17.53 -2.77
N GLY A 22 -3.16 17.26 -4.00
CA GLY A 22 -3.90 18.22 -4.83
C GLY A 22 -5.23 18.66 -4.20
N ARG A 23 -5.94 17.76 -3.50
CA ARG A 23 -7.15 18.10 -2.72
C ARG A 23 -6.88 19.06 -1.57
N ARG A 24 -5.63 19.14 -1.10
CA ARG A 24 -5.18 20.04 -0.03
C ARG A 24 -4.58 21.34 -0.55
N GLY A 25 -4.60 21.57 -1.87
CA GLY A 25 -4.05 22.79 -2.46
C GLY A 25 -2.54 22.92 -2.29
N MET A 26 -1.81 21.81 -2.16
CA MET A 26 -0.36 21.82 -2.11
C MET A 26 0.24 22.27 -3.45
N ASP A 27 1.44 22.85 -3.40
CA ASP A 27 2.19 23.20 -4.61
C ASP A 27 2.73 21.95 -5.32
N TRP A 28 3.34 22.14 -6.50
CA TRP A 28 3.79 21.02 -7.32
C TRP A 28 4.86 20.18 -6.62
N PHE A 29 5.73 20.83 -5.85
CA PHE A 29 6.75 20.15 -5.07
C PHE A 29 6.10 19.29 -3.97
N GLY A 30 5.14 19.84 -3.22
CA GLY A 30 4.37 19.10 -2.23
C GLY A 30 3.65 17.90 -2.84
N VAL A 31 3.02 18.05 -4.01
CA VAL A 31 2.36 16.94 -4.72
C VAL A 31 3.34 15.82 -5.05
N VAL A 32 4.52 16.13 -5.59
CA VAL A 32 5.57 15.14 -5.90
C VAL A 32 6.08 14.47 -4.64
N LEU A 33 6.36 15.25 -3.58
CA LEU A 33 6.83 14.72 -2.30
C LEU A 33 5.85 13.71 -1.71
N ILE A 34 4.57 14.06 -1.63
CA ILE A 34 3.53 13.17 -1.08
C ILE A 34 3.40 11.91 -1.94
N ALA A 35 3.46 12.03 -3.27
CA ALA A 35 3.42 10.88 -4.17
C ALA A 35 4.58 9.91 -3.92
N CYS A 36 5.82 10.41 -3.83
CA CYS A 36 7.00 9.59 -3.54
C CYS A 36 6.90 8.93 -2.16
N VAL A 37 6.49 9.68 -1.13
CA VAL A 37 6.30 9.15 0.23
C VAL A 37 5.23 8.06 0.26
N THR A 38 4.12 8.25 -0.45
CA THR A 38 3.03 7.26 -0.52
C THR A 38 3.51 5.97 -1.18
N ALA A 39 4.19 6.09 -2.32
CA ALA A 39 4.61 4.94 -3.12
C ALA A 39 5.80 4.17 -2.55
N LEU A 40 6.77 4.87 -1.93
CA LEU A 40 8.06 4.29 -1.51
C LEU A 40 8.22 4.24 0.01
N GLY A 41 7.38 4.94 0.76
CA GLY A 41 7.49 5.06 2.22
C GLY A 41 7.23 3.74 2.94
N GLY A 42 6.24 2.95 2.52
CA GLY A 42 5.93 1.66 3.16
C GLY A 42 7.11 0.69 3.13
N GLY A 43 7.71 0.50 1.95
CA GLY A 43 8.92 -0.31 1.78
C GLY A 43 10.13 0.25 2.52
N SER A 44 10.28 1.58 2.55
CA SER A 44 11.35 2.24 3.31
C SER A 44 11.22 1.98 4.82
N VAL A 45 10.02 2.09 5.39
CA VAL A 45 9.77 1.79 6.80
C VAL A 45 10.10 0.32 7.11
N ARG A 46 9.63 -0.62 6.28
CA ARG A 46 9.99 -2.03 6.40
C ARG A 46 11.50 -2.21 6.41
N ASP A 47 12.18 -1.71 5.38
CA ASP A 47 13.61 -1.88 5.15
C ASP A 47 14.44 -1.37 6.35
N VAL A 48 14.08 -0.19 6.88
CA VAL A 48 14.70 0.37 8.09
C VAL A 48 14.50 -0.53 9.30
N LEU A 49 13.28 -1.05 9.52
CA LEU A 49 12.95 -1.85 10.70
C LEU A 49 13.67 -3.21 10.73
N ILE A 50 13.89 -3.83 9.58
CA ILE A 50 14.58 -5.12 9.49
C ILE A 50 16.08 -4.99 9.17
N GLY A 51 16.60 -3.76 9.04
CA GLY A 51 18.01 -3.53 8.69
C GLY A 51 18.36 -3.90 7.25
N HIS A 52 17.40 -3.90 6.34
CA HIS A 52 17.58 -4.25 4.93
C HIS A 52 17.99 -3.01 4.12
N TYR A 53 19.30 -2.84 3.93
CA TYR A 53 19.89 -1.70 3.21
C TYR A 53 20.70 -2.16 1.98
N PRO A 54 20.87 -1.29 0.97
CA PRO A 54 20.28 0.06 0.84
C PRO A 54 18.77 0.03 0.57
N LEU A 55 18.07 1.13 0.90
CA LEU A 55 16.64 1.27 0.62
C LEU A 55 16.36 1.09 -0.88
N THR A 56 15.22 0.50 -1.22
CA THR A 56 14.88 0.14 -2.61
C THR A 56 15.06 1.30 -3.60
N TRP A 57 14.62 2.50 -3.26
CA TRP A 57 14.73 3.70 -4.11
C TRP A 57 16.12 4.33 -4.13
N VAL A 58 16.97 4.05 -3.12
CA VAL A 58 18.39 4.45 -3.11
C VAL A 58 19.17 3.54 -4.04
N LYS A 59 18.86 2.24 -4.01
CA LYS A 59 19.43 1.24 -4.92
C LYS A 59 18.99 1.47 -6.37
N HIS A 60 17.74 1.89 -6.56
CA HIS A 60 17.09 2.09 -7.85
C HIS A 60 16.47 3.50 -7.95
N PRO A 61 17.29 4.55 -8.22
CA PRO A 61 16.81 5.93 -8.32
C PRO A 61 15.74 6.14 -9.40
N GLU A 62 15.67 5.25 -10.40
CA GLU A 62 14.63 5.22 -11.42
C GLU A 62 13.20 5.15 -10.85
N TYR A 63 13.01 4.56 -9.66
CA TYR A 63 11.70 4.50 -9.01
C TYR A 63 11.26 5.86 -8.45
N LEU A 64 12.20 6.69 -8.00
CA LEU A 64 11.91 8.08 -7.63
C LEU A 64 11.50 8.90 -8.86
N ILE A 65 12.19 8.71 -9.98
CA ILE A 65 11.87 9.40 -11.24
C ILE A 65 10.48 8.98 -11.70
N LEU A 66 10.18 7.68 -11.70
CA LEU A 66 8.89 7.14 -12.10
C LEU A 66 7.74 7.71 -11.26
N THR A 67 7.87 7.68 -9.92
CA THR A 67 6.84 8.20 -9.01
C THR A 67 6.66 9.71 -9.14
N SER A 68 7.74 10.45 -9.38
CA SER A 68 7.69 11.89 -9.64
C SER A 68 6.98 12.21 -10.95
N VAL A 69 7.31 11.49 -12.03
CA VAL A 69 6.64 11.66 -13.33
C VAL A 69 5.16 11.28 -13.23
N ALA A 70 4.82 10.20 -12.54
CA ALA A 70 3.44 9.80 -12.30
C ALA A 70 2.65 10.88 -11.54
N ALA A 71 3.27 11.52 -10.55
CA ALA A 71 2.67 12.64 -9.82
C ALA A 71 2.41 13.84 -10.74
N LEU A 72 3.39 14.23 -11.56
CA LEU A 72 3.24 15.35 -12.50
C LEU A 72 2.16 15.07 -13.55
N VAL A 73 2.14 13.85 -14.12
CA VAL A 73 1.07 13.42 -15.03
C VAL A 73 -0.29 13.51 -14.34
N THR A 74 -0.36 13.10 -13.07
CA THR A 74 -1.59 13.18 -12.26
C THR A 74 -2.12 14.60 -12.13
N ILE A 75 -1.25 15.62 -11.99
CA ILE A 75 -1.66 17.03 -11.93
C ILE A 75 -2.48 17.42 -13.18
N PHE A 76 -2.04 17.00 -14.37
CA PHE A 76 -2.72 17.35 -15.63
C PHE A 76 -4.05 16.61 -15.83
N ILE A 77 -4.15 15.36 -15.34
CA ILE A 77 -5.36 14.52 -15.49
C ILE A 77 -6.30 14.59 -14.28
N ALA A 78 -5.92 15.31 -13.21
CA ALA A 78 -6.72 15.48 -12.00
C ALA A 78 -8.18 15.94 -12.24
N PRO A 79 -8.48 16.83 -13.22
CA PRO A 79 -9.86 17.22 -13.52
C PRO A 79 -10.74 16.04 -13.95
N LEU A 80 -10.18 15.10 -14.72
CA LEU A 80 -10.87 13.87 -15.15
C LEU A 80 -11.03 12.89 -13.98
N MET A 81 -10.03 12.84 -13.10
CA MET A 81 -10.02 11.94 -11.95
C MET A 81 -11.08 12.23 -10.88
N ARG A 82 -11.70 13.41 -10.88
CA ARG A 82 -12.85 13.71 -10.00
C ARG A 82 -14.00 12.70 -10.16
N HIS A 83 -14.15 12.11 -11.34
CA HIS A 83 -15.17 11.10 -11.63
C HIS A 83 -14.70 9.66 -11.35
N LEU A 84 -13.42 9.46 -11.02
CA LEU A 84 -12.76 8.16 -10.93
C LEU A 84 -12.56 7.68 -9.48
N ARG A 85 -13.39 8.14 -8.53
CA ARG A 85 -13.31 7.73 -7.12
C ARG A 85 -13.34 6.20 -6.94
N SER A 86 -14.14 5.50 -7.74
CA SER A 86 -14.18 4.03 -7.71
C SER A 86 -12.88 3.40 -8.21
N LEU A 87 -12.26 3.97 -9.24
CA LEU A 87 -10.99 3.47 -9.77
C LEU A 87 -9.87 3.66 -8.75
N PHE A 88 -9.86 4.78 -8.02
CA PHE A 88 -8.90 5.04 -6.95
C PHE A 88 -8.94 3.95 -5.88
N LEU A 89 -10.13 3.59 -5.40
CA LEU A 89 -10.30 2.56 -4.37
C LEU A 89 -9.83 1.17 -4.86
N VAL A 90 -10.01 0.87 -6.14
CA VAL A 90 -9.52 -0.37 -6.75
C VAL A 90 -8.00 -0.38 -6.87
N LEU A 91 -7.41 0.74 -7.31
CA LEU A 91 -5.95 0.88 -7.43
C LEU A 91 -5.25 0.84 -6.08
N ASP A 92 -5.82 1.48 -5.06
CA ASP A 92 -5.36 1.45 -3.67
C ASP A 92 -5.49 0.04 -3.08
N ALA A 93 -6.59 -0.67 -3.36
CA ALA A 93 -6.74 -2.08 -2.99
C ALA A 93 -5.68 -2.99 -3.67
N LEU A 94 -5.37 -2.75 -4.94
CA LEU A 94 -4.34 -3.48 -5.67
C LEU A 94 -2.95 -3.18 -5.10
N GLY A 95 -2.64 -1.90 -4.85
CA GLY A 95 -1.39 -1.45 -4.23
C GLY A 95 -1.17 -2.10 -2.86
N LEU A 96 -2.19 -2.06 -1.99
CA LEU A 96 -2.19 -2.69 -0.68
C LEU A 96 -1.77 -4.17 -0.74
N VAL A 97 -2.43 -4.97 -1.58
CA VAL A 97 -2.18 -6.41 -1.66
C VAL A 97 -0.82 -6.69 -2.33
N ALA A 98 -0.47 -5.98 -3.40
CA ALA A 98 0.82 -6.12 -4.08
C ALA A 98 1.99 -5.79 -3.14
N PHE A 99 1.90 -4.70 -2.39
CA PHE A 99 2.92 -4.31 -1.42
C PHE A 99 2.98 -5.25 -0.22
N THR A 100 1.84 -5.81 0.19
CA THR A 100 1.82 -6.83 1.24
C THR A 100 2.60 -8.08 0.79
N LEU A 101 2.36 -8.55 -0.43
CA LEU A 101 3.10 -9.66 -1.04
C LEU A 101 4.61 -9.38 -1.09
N ILE A 102 4.99 -8.21 -1.61
CA ILE A 102 6.39 -7.81 -1.72
C ILE A 102 7.04 -7.70 -0.33
N GLY A 103 6.32 -7.16 0.66
CA GLY A 103 6.79 -7.07 2.04
C GLY A 103 7.04 -8.44 2.67
N CYS A 104 6.13 -9.40 2.47
CA CYS A 104 6.32 -10.77 2.94
C CYS A 104 7.54 -11.42 2.27
N MET A 105 7.65 -11.33 0.94
CA MET A 105 8.75 -11.92 0.19
C MET A 105 10.11 -11.35 0.61
N THR A 106 10.24 -10.01 0.68
CA THR A 106 11.51 -9.40 1.10
C THR A 106 11.93 -9.84 2.50
N ALA A 107 10.99 -9.99 3.43
CA ALA A 107 11.31 -10.45 4.77
C ALA A 107 11.72 -11.93 4.82
N LEU A 108 11.09 -12.79 4.01
CA LEU A 108 11.49 -14.20 3.88
C LEU A 108 12.87 -14.33 3.23
N GLU A 109 13.15 -13.56 2.18
CA GLU A 109 14.46 -13.51 1.50
C GLU A 109 15.56 -13.00 2.43
N ALA A 110 15.24 -12.09 3.35
CA ALA A 110 16.13 -11.64 4.41
C ALA A 110 16.34 -12.68 5.53
N GLY A 111 15.74 -13.88 5.43
CA GLY A 111 15.90 -14.98 6.37
C GLY A 111 15.01 -14.90 7.61
N HIS A 112 13.99 -14.03 7.62
CA HIS A 112 13.07 -13.94 8.75
C HIS A 112 11.97 -15.01 8.70
N GLY A 113 11.44 -15.38 9.88
CA GLY A 113 10.33 -16.33 9.99
C GLY A 113 8.97 -15.76 9.57
N LEU A 114 7.97 -16.65 9.46
CA LEU A 114 6.61 -16.33 8.97
C LEU A 114 5.94 -15.17 9.71
N VAL A 115 6.10 -15.09 11.04
CA VAL A 115 5.49 -14.02 11.85
C VAL A 115 6.05 -12.66 11.46
N ILE A 116 7.38 -12.52 11.37
CA ILE A 116 8.02 -11.26 10.98
C ILE A 116 7.68 -10.92 9.53
N ALA A 117 7.65 -11.92 8.65
CA ALA A 117 7.23 -11.72 7.26
C ALA A 117 5.81 -11.17 7.15
N SER A 118 4.86 -11.69 7.95
CA SER A 118 3.49 -11.19 7.97
C SER A 118 3.41 -9.72 8.37
N VAL A 119 4.17 -9.32 9.40
CA VAL A 119 4.23 -7.94 9.88
C VAL A 119 4.88 -7.04 8.83
N CYS A 120 5.98 -7.48 8.21
CA CYS A 120 6.63 -6.74 7.13
C CYS A 120 5.72 -6.54 5.92
N GLY A 121 4.93 -7.54 5.56
CA GLY A 121 3.88 -7.43 4.55
C GLY A 121 2.89 -6.32 4.90
N VAL A 122 2.30 -6.38 6.09
CA VAL A 122 1.32 -5.38 6.54
C VAL A 122 1.92 -3.98 6.59
N ILE A 123 3.14 -3.84 7.12
CA ILE A 123 3.84 -2.55 7.18
C ILE A 123 4.00 -1.99 5.76
N THR A 124 4.52 -2.79 4.83
CA THR A 124 4.77 -2.35 3.46
C THR A 124 3.47 -1.91 2.78
N GLY A 125 2.39 -2.67 2.94
CA GLY A 125 1.10 -2.38 2.32
C GLY A 125 0.37 -1.17 2.92
N VAL A 126 0.51 -0.92 4.22
CA VAL A 126 -0.32 0.07 4.90
C VAL A 126 0.41 1.39 5.17
N PHE A 127 1.73 1.38 5.40
CA PHE A 127 2.44 2.59 5.81
C PHE A 127 2.52 3.67 4.72
N GLY A 128 2.49 3.31 3.43
CA GLY A 128 2.42 4.29 2.35
C GLY A 128 1.20 5.21 2.49
N GLY A 129 0.01 4.61 2.64
CA GLY A 129 -1.23 5.33 2.90
C GLY A 129 -1.26 6.06 4.24
N ILE A 130 -0.69 5.47 5.31
CA ILE A 130 -0.58 6.15 6.61
C ILE A 130 0.24 7.44 6.49
N LEU A 131 1.43 7.36 5.90
CA LEU A 131 2.30 8.53 5.74
C LEU A 131 1.61 9.60 4.90
N ARG A 132 0.99 9.22 3.77
CA ARG A 132 0.18 10.12 2.93
C ARG A 132 -0.86 10.87 3.76
N ASP A 133 -1.65 10.14 4.54
CA ASP A 133 -2.77 10.70 5.28
C ASP A 133 -2.26 11.63 6.41
N ILE A 134 -1.21 11.24 7.13
CA ILE A 134 -0.55 12.08 8.15
C ILE A 134 -0.04 13.39 7.54
N PHE A 135 0.70 13.33 6.43
CA PHE A 135 1.22 14.53 5.77
C PHE A 135 0.11 15.40 5.15
N CYS A 136 -1.04 14.81 4.79
CA CYS A 136 -2.22 15.54 4.33
C CYS A 136 -3.12 16.05 5.48
N ASN A 137 -2.71 15.85 6.74
CA ASN A 137 -3.47 16.19 7.95
C ASN A 137 -4.85 15.51 8.00
N ASP A 138 -4.92 14.25 7.56
CA ASP A 138 -6.09 13.39 7.60
C ASP A 138 -5.90 12.24 8.61
N ILE A 139 -7.00 11.74 9.16
CA ILE A 139 -6.98 10.52 9.97
C ILE A 139 -6.68 9.34 9.03
N PRO A 140 -5.60 8.57 9.24
CA PRO A 140 -5.22 7.47 8.35
C PRO A 140 -6.34 6.45 8.13
N LEU A 141 -6.52 6.00 6.89
CA LEU A 141 -7.61 5.07 6.50
C LEU A 141 -7.68 3.77 7.33
N ILE A 142 -6.56 3.37 7.93
CA ILE A 142 -6.48 2.21 8.84
C ILE A 142 -7.40 2.36 10.07
N PHE A 143 -7.63 3.56 10.60
CA PHE A 143 -8.33 3.75 11.88
C PHE A 143 -9.85 3.87 11.79
N PRO A 144 -10.44 4.66 10.87
CA PRO A 144 -11.82 5.08 11.04
C PRO A 144 -12.87 4.16 10.39
N ARG A 145 -12.59 3.45 9.27
CA ARG A 145 -13.72 2.97 8.45
C ARG A 145 -13.70 1.65 7.68
N GLU A 146 -12.62 0.93 7.44
CA GLU A 146 -12.74 -0.30 6.63
C GLU A 146 -11.71 -1.36 7.02
N LEU A 147 -11.93 -2.61 6.63
CA LEU A 147 -10.99 -3.73 6.81
C LEU A 147 -9.67 -3.56 6.02
N TYR A 148 -9.02 -2.40 6.08
CA TYR A 148 -7.81 -2.09 5.30
C TYR A 148 -6.62 -2.93 5.79
N ALA A 149 -6.19 -2.69 7.03
CA ALA A 149 -5.10 -3.46 7.65
C ALA A 149 -5.47 -4.93 7.84
N SER A 150 -6.74 -5.23 8.12
CA SER A 150 -7.22 -6.62 8.26
C SER A 150 -7.13 -7.39 6.95
N VAL A 151 -7.48 -6.77 5.81
CA VAL A 151 -7.31 -7.41 4.50
C VAL A 151 -5.83 -7.63 4.19
N SER A 152 -4.97 -6.66 4.46
CA SER A 152 -3.52 -6.82 4.30
C SER A 152 -2.98 -7.97 5.16
N PHE A 153 -3.40 -8.06 6.42
CA PHE A 153 -3.00 -9.15 7.31
C PHE A 153 -3.48 -10.52 6.79
N LEU A 154 -4.73 -10.63 6.33
CA LEU A 154 -5.26 -11.86 5.76
C LEU A 154 -4.56 -12.24 4.45
N ALA A 155 -4.24 -11.27 3.60
CA ALA A 155 -3.48 -11.49 2.38
C ALA A 155 -2.06 -11.97 2.69
N ALA A 156 -1.39 -11.38 3.69
CA ALA A 156 -0.08 -11.82 4.15
C ALA A 156 -0.10 -13.28 4.59
N TRP A 157 -1.04 -13.67 5.45
CA TRP A 157 -1.16 -15.06 5.91
C TRP A 157 -1.59 -16.03 4.81
N CYS A 158 -2.43 -15.61 3.87
CA CYS A 158 -2.78 -16.41 2.70
C CYS A 158 -1.53 -16.74 1.88
N PHE A 159 -0.68 -15.74 1.61
CA PHE A 159 0.58 -15.94 0.90
C PHE A 159 1.53 -16.86 1.67
N LEU A 160 1.73 -16.59 2.97
CA LEU A 160 2.63 -17.39 3.81
C LEU A 160 2.16 -18.84 3.95
N LEU A 161 0.85 -19.09 3.97
CA LEU A 161 0.31 -20.46 3.97
C LEU A 161 0.58 -21.15 2.64
N CYS A 162 0.45 -20.45 1.52
CA CYS A 162 0.79 -21.01 0.20
C CYS A 162 2.28 -21.38 0.12
N GLN A 163 3.15 -20.54 0.68
CA GLN A 163 4.59 -20.81 0.79
C GLN A 163 4.88 -22.00 1.69
N TYR A 164 4.20 -22.11 2.84
CA TYR A 164 4.33 -23.25 3.74
C TYR A 164 3.91 -24.58 3.08
N LEU A 165 2.86 -24.54 2.25
CA LEU A 165 2.38 -25.68 1.47
C LEU A 165 3.24 -25.96 0.21
N GLN A 166 4.33 -25.22 0.01
CA GLN A 166 5.26 -25.36 -1.12
C GLN A 166 4.59 -25.22 -2.49
N LEU A 167 3.56 -24.36 -2.60
CA LEU A 167 3.01 -24.02 -3.91
C LEU A 167 4.03 -23.24 -4.73
N PRO A 168 3.99 -23.35 -6.08
CA PRO A 168 4.78 -22.49 -6.94
C PRO A 168 4.50 -21.00 -6.68
N ASP A 169 5.55 -20.17 -6.66
CA ASP A 169 5.44 -18.74 -6.35
C ASP A 169 4.40 -18.01 -7.19
N GLU A 170 4.31 -18.36 -8.48
CA GLU A 170 3.32 -17.76 -9.39
C GLU A 170 1.88 -18.01 -8.93
N GLN A 171 1.59 -19.23 -8.48
CA GLN A 171 0.27 -19.60 -7.97
C GLN A 171 0.00 -18.91 -6.63
N ALA A 172 0.97 -18.89 -5.72
CA ALA A 172 0.85 -18.22 -4.42
C ALA A 172 0.57 -16.72 -4.59
N VAL A 173 1.26 -16.06 -5.51
CA VAL A 173 1.04 -14.64 -5.84
C VAL A 173 -0.34 -14.41 -6.43
N LEU A 174 -0.76 -15.22 -7.42
CA LEU A 174 -2.08 -15.05 -8.05
C LEU A 174 -3.22 -15.28 -7.07
N ILE A 175 -3.17 -16.37 -6.28
CA ILE A 175 -4.18 -16.69 -5.26
C ILE A 175 -4.31 -15.54 -4.27
N THR A 176 -3.17 -15.04 -3.77
CA THR A 176 -3.18 -13.94 -2.79
C THR A 176 -3.65 -12.63 -3.41
N LEU A 177 -3.19 -12.31 -4.62
CA LEU A 177 -3.54 -11.07 -5.30
C LEU A 177 -5.04 -11.01 -5.59
N PHE A 178 -5.60 -12.07 -6.19
CA PHE A 178 -7.03 -12.15 -6.48
C PHE A 178 -7.87 -12.27 -5.21
N GLY A 179 -7.46 -13.11 -4.25
CA GLY A 179 -8.17 -13.30 -2.98
C GLY A 179 -8.20 -12.02 -2.15
N GLY A 180 -7.05 -11.36 -1.99
CA GLY A 180 -6.92 -10.11 -1.25
C GLY A 180 -7.68 -8.96 -1.92
N LEU A 181 -7.56 -8.81 -3.24
CA LEU A 181 -8.27 -7.79 -4.00
C LEU A 181 -9.79 -8.01 -3.91
N LEU A 182 -10.26 -9.23 -4.12
CA LEU A 182 -11.67 -9.58 -4.00
C LEU A 182 -12.19 -9.26 -2.60
N LEU A 183 -11.46 -9.68 -1.56
CA LEU A 183 -11.83 -9.40 -0.18
C LEU A 183 -11.92 -7.90 0.09
N ARG A 184 -10.97 -7.11 -0.42
CA ARG A 184 -10.98 -5.65 -0.27
C ARG A 184 -12.18 -5.01 -0.98
N LEU A 185 -12.47 -5.44 -2.20
CA LEU A 185 -13.59 -4.92 -2.97
C LEU A 185 -14.94 -5.29 -2.34
N LEU A 186 -15.08 -6.51 -1.81
CA LEU A 186 -16.25 -6.93 -1.05
C LEU A 186 -16.40 -6.09 0.22
N ALA A 187 -15.31 -5.87 0.97
CA ALA A 187 -15.33 -5.03 2.17
C ALA A 187 -15.78 -3.59 1.85
N ILE A 188 -15.33 -3.00 0.74
CA ILE A 188 -15.77 -1.68 0.28
C ILE A 188 -17.24 -1.71 -0.15
N ARG A 189 -17.66 -2.71 -0.93
CA ARG A 189 -19.01 -2.82 -1.50
C ARG A 189 -20.08 -3.05 -0.44
N PHE A 190 -19.77 -3.85 0.58
CA PHE A 190 -20.65 -4.20 1.69
C PHE A 190 -20.39 -3.37 2.96
N ARG A 191 -19.42 -2.45 2.93
CA ARG A 191 -19.03 -1.59 4.06
C ARG A 191 -18.74 -2.40 5.33
N TRP A 192 -17.89 -3.42 5.19
CA TRP A 192 -17.46 -4.22 6.35
C TRP A 192 -16.58 -3.37 7.28
N GLU A 193 -16.98 -3.25 8.54
CA GLU A 193 -16.29 -2.49 9.58
C GLU A 193 -15.87 -3.43 10.72
N MET A 194 -14.73 -3.13 11.36
CA MET A 194 -14.38 -3.75 12.64
C MET A 194 -15.22 -3.15 13.78
N PRO A 195 -15.53 -3.93 14.84
CA PRO A 195 -16.19 -3.39 16.02
C PRO A 195 -15.33 -2.28 16.65
N LYS A 196 -15.97 -1.16 17.00
CA LYS A 196 -15.30 0.01 17.57
C LYS A 196 -15.27 -0.12 19.08
N PHE A 197 -14.08 0.04 19.66
CA PHE A 197 -13.94 0.18 21.11
C PHE A 197 -14.23 1.63 21.48
N VAL A 198 -15.45 1.88 21.98
CA VAL A 198 -15.87 3.21 22.46
C VAL A 198 -15.89 3.17 23.98
N TYR A 199 -14.90 3.78 24.59
CA TYR A 199 -14.88 4.05 26.03
C TYR A 199 -15.39 5.49 26.23
N LYS A 200 -16.51 5.64 26.93
CA LYS A 200 -16.99 6.95 27.39
C LYS A 200 -16.57 7.05 28.85
N ASP A 201 -15.74 8.04 29.16
CA ASP A 201 -15.68 8.52 30.53
C ASP A 201 -17.09 9.06 30.86
N GLU A 202 -17.71 8.52 31.90
CA GLU A 202 -18.98 9.07 32.42
C GLU A 202 -18.76 10.53 32.86
N PRO A 203 -19.81 11.37 32.74
CA PRO A 203 -19.71 12.81 32.50
C PRO A 203 -18.96 13.64 33.56
#